data_AF-T0Y533-F1
#
_entry.id   AF-T0Y533-F1
#
_cell.length_a   1.000
_cell.length_b   1.000
_cell.length_c   1.000
_cell.angle_alpha   90.00
_cell.angle_beta   90.00
_cell.angle_gamma   90.00
#
_symmetry.space_group_name_H-M   'P 1'
#
loop_
_entity.id
_entity.type
_entity.pdbx_description
1 polymer ?
#
loop_
_entity_poly.entity_id
_entity_poly.type
_entity_poly.pdbx_seq_one_letter_code
_entity_poly.pdbx_strand_id
1 'polypeptide(L)'
;MVELREHCHTRIIPRLKKVIDGEDPSGITKTVDWRGGGGFRYYRLAPSLLAKDKWGNWVINTDYNASMLAETLCKLEGFTYAPSDSVYWQHGHSTERDFIYVTTASLTHEQLQQLSDEVGPERSLLVLCTAFRAKADAYPNLTVKKIPKQALSRCEWGHDDYSLQVENLPKALPEPGQQTLELE
;
A
#
# COMPACT_ATOMS: atom_id res chain seq x y z
N MET A 1 15.77 -3.63 4.23
CA MET A 1 15.88 -4.84 5.04
C MET A 1 14.49 -5.20 5.54
N VAL A 2 14.11 -6.46 5.45
CA VAL A 2 12.82 -6.97 5.93
C VAL A 2 13.12 -8.00 7.00
N GLU A 3 12.45 -7.92 8.14
CA GLU A 3 12.60 -8.90 9.21
C GLU A 3 11.27 -9.21 9.90
N LEU A 4 11.23 -10.34 10.60
CA LEU A 4 10.03 -10.88 11.24
C LEU A 4 10.11 -10.79 12.78
N ARG A 5 8.96 -10.45 13.38
CA ARG A 5 8.71 -10.53 14.83
C ARG A 5 9.71 -9.70 15.66
N GLU A 6 10.01 -10.17 16.87
CA GLU A 6 10.86 -9.50 17.86
C GLU A 6 12.30 -9.29 17.41
N HIS A 7 12.76 -9.97 16.36
CA HIS A 7 14.12 -9.79 15.86
C HIS A 7 14.37 -8.36 15.37
N CYS A 8 13.36 -7.75 14.73
CA CYS A 8 13.34 -6.34 14.37
C CYS A 8 13.68 -5.43 15.56
N HIS A 9 12.99 -5.64 16.68
CA HIS A 9 13.06 -4.75 17.84
C HIS A 9 14.28 -4.99 18.70
N THR A 10 14.67 -6.26 18.86
CA THR A 10 15.72 -6.65 19.80
C THR A 10 17.13 -6.63 19.21
N ARG A 11 17.27 -6.83 17.88
CA ARG A 11 18.59 -6.93 17.23
C ARG A 11 18.80 -5.91 16.14
N ILE A 12 17.86 -5.80 15.21
CA ILE A 12 17.99 -4.95 14.03
C ILE A 12 18.02 -3.47 14.38
N ILE A 13 16.97 -2.97 15.06
CA ILE A 13 16.85 -1.54 15.38
C ILE A 13 18.05 -1.07 16.23
N PRO A 14 18.45 -1.77 17.32
CA PRO A 14 19.63 -1.37 18.10
C PRO A 14 20.91 -1.35 17.28
N ARG A 15 21.11 -2.32 16.39
CA ARG A 15 22.28 -2.34 15.52
C ARG A 15 22.29 -1.18 14.53
N LEU A 16 21.17 -0.91 13.85
CA LEU A 16 21.10 0.20 12.88
C LEU A 16 21.37 1.55 13.54
N LYS A 17 20.87 1.76 14.77
CA LYS A 17 21.20 2.94 15.58
C LYS A 17 22.71 3.04 15.82
N LYS A 18 23.35 1.97 16.32
CA LYS A 18 24.81 1.94 16.52
C LYS A 18 25.61 2.21 15.25
N VAL A 19 25.17 1.70 14.09
CA VAL A 19 25.81 2.01 12.80
C VAL A 19 25.71 3.49 12.48
N ILE A 20 24.53 4.09 12.66
CA ILE A 20 24.30 5.52 12.43
C ILE A 20 25.09 6.38 13.42
N ASP A 21 25.19 5.96 14.67
CA ASP A 21 25.91 6.68 15.72
C ASP A 21 27.44 6.50 15.62
N GLY A 22 27.92 5.64 14.71
CA GLY A 22 29.35 5.33 14.54
C GLY A 22 29.91 4.41 15.63
N GLU A 23 29.04 3.77 16.41
CA GLU A 23 29.39 2.93 17.56
C GLU A 23 29.44 1.43 17.24
N ASP A 24 28.99 0.99 16.05
CA ASP A 24 29.04 -0.44 15.66
C ASP A 24 30.46 -0.85 15.19
N PRO A 25 31.22 -1.64 15.99
CA PRO A 25 32.58 -2.03 15.61
C PRO A 25 32.61 -3.24 14.65
N SER A 26 31.45 -3.78 14.28
CA SER A 26 31.33 -5.02 13.50
C SER A 26 31.29 -4.75 11.98
N GLY A 27 31.29 -5.83 11.18
CA GLY A 27 31.25 -5.72 9.71
C GLY A 27 32.49 -5.03 9.14
N ILE A 28 32.28 -4.17 8.14
CA ILE A 28 33.36 -3.43 7.46
C ILE A 28 33.63 -2.05 8.06
N THR A 29 32.97 -1.66 9.15
CA THR A 29 33.05 -0.32 9.76
C THR A 29 34.49 0.17 9.90
N LYS A 30 35.39 -0.69 10.43
CA LYS A 30 36.81 -0.35 10.59
C LYS A 30 37.55 -0.22 9.27
N THR A 31 37.27 -1.11 8.32
CA THR A 31 37.92 -1.15 7.01
C THR A 31 37.65 0.12 6.20
N VAL A 32 36.46 0.72 6.38
CA VAL A 32 36.05 1.93 5.66
C VAL A 32 36.11 3.20 6.51
N ASP A 33 36.68 3.12 7.71
CA ASP A 33 36.71 4.21 8.70
C ASP A 33 35.36 4.92 8.89
N TRP A 34 34.27 4.15 9.00
CA TRP A 34 32.93 4.70 9.11
C TRP A 34 32.76 5.48 10.42
N ARG A 35 32.36 6.75 10.33
CA ARG A 35 32.21 7.68 11.47
C ARG A 35 30.77 7.92 11.91
N GLY A 36 29.82 7.19 11.36
CA GLY A 36 28.40 7.44 11.57
C GLY A 36 27.78 8.35 10.50
N GLY A 37 26.47 8.56 10.63
CA GLY A 37 25.64 9.37 9.74
C GLY A 37 24.46 8.60 9.14
N GLY A 38 23.48 9.37 8.66
CA GLY A 38 22.29 8.85 8.00
C GLY A 38 21.09 8.65 8.91
N GLY A 39 20.13 7.85 8.44
CA GLY A 39 18.87 7.59 9.12
C GLY A 39 18.16 6.43 8.45
N PHE A 40 17.15 5.89 9.12
CA PHE A 40 16.28 4.87 8.53
C PHE A 40 14.82 5.18 8.82
N ARG A 41 13.96 4.76 7.91
CA ARG A 41 12.52 4.70 8.16
C ARG A 41 12.17 3.28 8.59
N TYR A 42 11.37 3.19 9.63
CA TYR A 42 10.87 1.92 10.14
C TYR A 42 9.40 1.79 9.74
N TYR A 43 9.08 0.72 9.04
CA TYR A 43 7.72 0.39 8.62
C TYR A 43 7.34 -0.96 9.22
N ARG A 44 6.07 -1.08 9.60
CA ARG A 44 5.46 -2.35 10.02
C ARG A 44 4.40 -2.71 9.00
N LEU A 45 4.35 -3.98 8.62
CA LEU A 45 3.28 -4.48 7.78
C LEU A 45 1.95 -4.39 8.54
N ALA A 46 0.96 -3.77 7.90
CA ALA A 46 -0.40 -3.71 8.40
C ALA A 46 -1.04 -5.12 8.42
N PRO A 47 -2.06 -5.37 9.26
CA PRO A 47 -2.85 -6.59 9.16
C PRO A 47 -3.57 -6.67 7.79
N SER A 48 -4.20 -7.81 7.46
CA SER A 48 -5.03 -7.91 6.27
C SER A 48 -6.10 -6.80 6.23
N LEU A 49 -6.21 -6.07 5.10
CA LEU A 49 -7.20 -5.01 4.89
C LEU A 49 -8.63 -5.53 5.00
N LEU A 50 -8.89 -6.73 4.47
CA LEU A 50 -10.19 -7.37 4.53
C LEU A 50 -10.19 -8.51 5.54
N ALA A 51 -11.29 -8.60 6.29
CA ALA A 51 -11.58 -9.69 7.21
C ALA A 51 -13.00 -10.21 6.96
N LYS A 52 -13.27 -11.46 7.34
CA LYS A 52 -14.62 -12.00 7.31
C LYS A 52 -15.37 -11.63 8.58
N ASP A 53 -16.58 -11.12 8.43
CA ASP A 53 -17.50 -10.93 9.56
C ASP A 53 -18.07 -12.27 10.07
N LYS A 54 -18.94 -12.20 11.08
CA LYS A 54 -19.60 -13.39 11.68
C LYS A 54 -20.47 -14.17 10.69
N TRP A 55 -20.83 -13.58 9.56
CA TRP A 55 -21.66 -14.17 8.52
C TRP A 55 -20.86 -14.55 7.26
N GLY A 56 -19.53 -14.39 7.29
CA GLY A 56 -18.64 -14.73 6.19
C GLY A 56 -18.48 -13.66 5.11
N ASN A 57 -19.01 -12.45 5.32
CA ASN A 57 -18.85 -11.34 4.36
C ASN A 57 -17.50 -10.66 4.54
N TRP A 58 -16.89 -10.27 3.43
CA TRP A 58 -15.67 -9.46 3.44
C TRP A 58 -15.97 -8.01 3.81
N VAL A 59 -15.41 -7.58 4.92
CA VAL A 59 -15.50 -6.21 5.46
C VAL A 59 -14.11 -5.65 5.68
N ILE A 60 -14.01 -4.32 5.79
CA ILE A 60 -12.74 -3.66 6.16
C ILE A 60 -12.41 -4.08 7.59
N ASN A 61 -11.18 -4.51 7.81
CA ASN A 61 -10.69 -4.90 9.13
C ASN A 61 -10.75 -3.71 10.10
N THR A 62 -11.27 -3.94 11.30
CA THR A 62 -11.44 -2.91 12.34
C THR A 62 -10.12 -2.35 12.87
N ASP A 63 -9.01 -3.07 12.67
CA ASP A 63 -7.67 -2.61 13.07
C ASP A 63 -7.14 -1.48 12.17
N TYR A 64 -7.80 -1.20 11.04
CA TYR A 64 -7.42 -0.12 10.15
C TYR A 64 -7.95 1.24 10.62
N ASN A 65 -7.03 2.19 10.78
CA ASN A 65 -7.39 3.61 10.84
C ASN A 65 -7.51 4.22 9.44
N ALA A 66 -8.04 5.45 9.37
CA ALA A 66 -8.28 6.14 8.11
C ALA A 66 -7.00 6.36 7.27
N SER A 67 -5.88 6.70 7.91
CA SER A 67 -4.60 6.93 7.23
C SER A 67 -4.03 5.65 6.64
N MET A 68 -4.04 4.55 7.39
CA MET A 68 -3.61 3.23 6.91
C MET A 68 -4.46 2.74 5.75
N LEU A 69 -5.77 2.98 5.81
CA LEU A 69 -6.70 2.64 4.75
C LEU A 69 -6.41 3.43 3.47
N ALA A 70 -6.19 4.74 3.60
CA ALA A 70 -5.84 5.60 2.48
C ALA A 70 -4.50 5.20 1.85
N GLU A 71 -3.45 4.98 2.66
CA GLU A 71 -2.13 4.54 2.19
C GLU A 71 -2.21 3.19 1.47
N THR A 72 -2.93 2.22 2.04
CA THR A 72 -3.10 0.88 1.46
C THR A 72 -3.85 0.94 0.13
N LEU A 73 -4.95 1.69 0.06
CA LEU A 73 -5.75 1.78 -1.17
C LEU A 73 -5.05 2.61 -2.25
N CYS A 74 -4.28 3.64 -1.88
CA CYS A 74 -3.40 4.31 -2.82
C CYS A 74 -2.44 3.29 -3.46
N LYS A 75 -1.78 2.48 -2.64
CA LYS A 75 -0.83 1.50 -3.16
C LYS A 75 -1.48 0.43 -4.04
N LEU A 76 -2.66 -0.06 -3.67
CA LEU A 76 -3.42 -1.06 -4.44
C LEU A 76 -3.89 -0.55 -5.81
N GLU A 77 -4.24 0.73 -5.90
CA GLU A 77 -4.69 1.35 -7.15
C GLU A 77 -3.56 1.98 -7.97
N GLY A 78 -2.30 1.89 -7.50
CA GLY A 78 -1.15 2.45 -8.21
C GLY A 78 -0.99 3.97 -8.04
N PHE A 79 -1.57 4.54 -6.99
CA PHE A 79 -1.40 5.95 -6.61
C PHE A 79 -0.26 6.09 -5.60
N THR A 80 0.42 7.24 -5.66
CA THR A 80 1.38 7.65 -4.63
C THR A 80 0.60 8.27 -3.47
N TYR A 81 0.72 7.70 -2.28
CA TYR A 81 0.15 8.27 -1.06
C TYR A 81 0.89 9.57 -0.72
N ALA A 82 0.16 10.68 -0.75
CA ALA A 82 0.67 12.02 -0.53
C ALA A 82 -0.52 12.91 -0.12
N PRO A 83 -1.01 12.76 1.13
CA PRO A 83 -2.16 13.52 1.59
C PRO A 83 -1.85 15.01 1.61
N SER A 84 -2.82 15.82 1.19
CA SER A 84 -2.73 17.28 1.21
C SER A 84 -3.13 17.83 2.58
N ASP A 85 -2.38 18.82 3.06
CA ASP A 85 -2.69 19.53 4.31
C ASP A 85 -3.86 20.53 4.14
N SER A 86 -4.18 20.92 2.90
CA SER A 86 -5.21 21.93 2.60
C SER A 86 -6.45 21.35 1.92
N VAL A 87 -6.31 20.24 1.20
CA VAL A 87 -7.40 19.62 0.42
C VAL A 87 -7.75 18.27 1.03
N TYR A 88 -8.86 18.21 1.77
CA TYR A 88 -9.25 17.03 2.55
C TYR A 88 -9.44 15.76 1.70
N TRP A 89 -9.85 15.89 0.44
CA TRP A 89 -10.11 14.73 -0.42
C TRP A 89 -8.86 14.23 -1.15
N GLN A 90 -7.75 14.99 -1.13
CA GLN A 90 -6.55 14.64 -1.86
C GLN A 90 -5.64 13.78 -0.97
N HIS A 91 -5.89 12.47 -0.95
CA HIS A 91 -5.08 11.53 -0.16
C HIS A 91 -3.84 11.01 -0.92
N GLY A 92 -3.87 11.10 -2.25
CA GLY A 92 -2.76 10.69 -3.10
C GLY A 92 -3.00 11.07 -4.56
N HIS A 93 -2.01 10.81 -5.40
CA HIS A 93 -2.07 11.14 -6.82
C HIS A 93 -1.35 10.08 -7.68
N SER A 94 -1.83 9.89 -8.91
CA SER A 94 -1.15 9.08 -9.94
C SER A 94 -0.45 9.99 -10.96
N THR A 95 -1.10 11.09 -11.32
CA THR A 95 -0.56 12.15 -12.19
C THR A 95 -0.83 13.53 -11.58
N GLU A 96 -0.49 14.62 -12.27
CA GLU A 96 -0.77 15.99 -11.80
C GLU A 96 -2.27 16.32 -11.73
N ARG A 97 -3.11 15.56 -12.44
CA ARG A 97 -4.55 15.82 -12.56
C ARG A 97 -5.39 14.66 -12.05
N ASP A 98 -4.77 13.56 -11.60
CA ASP A 98 -5.47 12.35 -11.19
C ASP A 98 -5.21 12.03 -9.71
N PHE A 99 -6.27 12.05 -8.93
CA PHE A 99 -6.24 12.00 -7.48
C PHE A 99 -7.10 10.86 -6.92
N ILE A 100 -6.85 10.50 -5.67
CA ILE A 100 -7.60 9.48 -4.94
C ILE A 100 -8.11 10.02 -3.61
N TYR A 101 -9.40 9.78 -3.35
CA TYR A 101 -10.07 10.04 -2.07
C TYR A 101 -10.57 8.72 -1.48
N VAL A 102 -10.27 8.49 -0.21
CA VAL A 102 -10.62 7.25 0.50
C VAL A 102 -11.41 7.60 1.74
N THR A 103 -12.58 7.00 1.92
CA THR A 103 -13.41 7.23 3.11
C THR A 103 -14.14 5.97 3.56
N THR A 104 -14.33 5.81 4.86
CA THR A 104 -15.20 4.76 5.43
C THR A 104 -16.67 5.18 5.46
N ALA A 105 -16.97 6.44 5.19
CA ALA A 105 -18.32 6.97 5.18
C ALA A 105 -19.13 6.53 3.94
N SER A 106 -20.44 6.51 4.11
CA SER A 106 -21.37 6.38 2.97
C SER A 106 -21.60 7.75 2.35
N LEU A 107 -21.49 7.85 1.02
CA LEU A 107 -21.63 9.12 0.30
C LEU A 107 -23.02 9.25 -0.35
N THR A 108 -23.68 10.39 -0.13
CA THR A 108 -24.95 10.73 -0.78
C THR A 108 -24.72 11.36 -2.16
N HIS A 109 -25.79 11.45 -2.96
CA HIS A 109 -25.76 12.15 -4.24
C HIS A 109 -25.34 13.62 -4.10
N GLU A 110 -25.85 14.32 -3.08
CA GLU A 110 -25.50 15.73 -2.81
C GLU A 110 -24.02 15.89 -2.46
N GLN A 111 -23.48 15.01 -1.60
CA GLN A 111 -22.06 15.04 -1.25
C GLN A 111 -21.16 14.76 -2.46
N LEU A 112 -21.56 13.82 -3.32
CA LEU A 112 -20.82 13.53 -4.55
C LEU A 112 -20.90 14.67 -5.57
N GLN A 113 -22.04 15.37 -5.67
CA GLN A 113 -22.16 16.55 -6.50
C GLN A 113 -21.26 17.68 -6.02
N GLN A 114 -21.28 17.98 -4.72
CA GLN A 114 -20.39 18.98 -4.15
C GLN A 114 -18.91 18.63 -4.39
N LEU A 115 -18.54 17.36 -4.18
CA LEU A 115 -17.18 16.89 -4.44
C LEU A 115 -16.78 17.04 -5.91
N SER A 116 -17.70 16.73 -6.84
CA SER A 116 -17.50 16.91 -8.28
C SER A 116 -17.21 18.38 -8.62
N ASP A 117 -17.94 19.30 -8.00
CA ASP A 117 -17.77 20.74 -8.23
C ASP A 117 -16.44 21.26 -7.64
N GLU A 118 -16.03 20.77 -6.46
CA GLU A 118 -14.75 21.11 -5.82
C GLU A 118 -13.53 20.58 -6.60
N VAL A 119 -13.63 19.37 -7.16
CA VAL A 119 -12.59 18.79 -8.04
C VAL A 119 -12.51 19.57 -9.36
N GLY A 120 -13.66 19.97 -9.90
CA GLY A 120 -13.74 20.70 -11.16
C GLY A 120 -13.41 19.84 -12.39
N PRO A 121 -13.53 20.42 -13.60
CA PRO A 121 -13.50 19.65 -14.85
C PRO A 121 -12.08 19.25 -15.31
N GLU A 122 -11.04 19.93 -14.84
CA GLU A 122 -9.65 19.70 -15.27
C GLU A 122 -8.95 18.54 -14.55
N ARG A 123 -9.58 18.00 -13.50
CA ARG A 123 -9.01 16.98 -12.61
C ARG A 123 -9.95 15.76 -12.56
N SER A 124 -9.38 14.58 -12.37
CA SER A 124 -10.11 13.35 -12.09
C SER A 124 -9.91 12.93 -10.64
N LEU A 125 -10.96 12.37 -10.04
CA LEU A 125 -10.92 11.85 -8.68
C LEU A 125 -11.49 10.43 -8.61
N LEU A 126 -10.65 9.49 -8.18
CA LEU A 126 -11.06 8.15 -7.77
C LEU A 126 -11.54 8.19 -6.32
N VAL A 127 -12.84 8.00 -6.11
CA VAL A 127 -13.47 7.94 -4.78
C VAL A 127 -13.68 6.49 -4.38
N LEU A 128 -13.00 6.08 -3.30
CA LEU A 128 -13.16 4.77 -2.69
C LEU A 128 -13.91 4.91 -1.37
N CYS A 129 -15.13 4.38 -1.34
CA CYS A 129 -16.01 4.45 -0.17
C CYS A 129 -16.59 3.08 0.22
N THR A 130 -17.22 2.98 1.38
CA THR A 130 -17.92 1.76 1.81
C THR A 130 -19.25 1.58 1.09
N ALA A 131 -19.98 2.69 0.90
CA ALA A 131 -21.22 2.73 0.13
C ALA A 131 -21.46 4.12 -0.47
N PHE A 132 -22.27 4.18 -1.51
CA PHE A 132 -22.73 5.43 -2.09
C PHE A 132 -24.12 5.29 -2.69
N ARG A 133 -24.84 6.41 -2.81
CA ARG A 133 -26.16 6.51 -3.44
C ARG A 133 -26.12 7.48 -4.62
N ALA A 134 -25.59 7.01 -5.75
CA ALA A 134 -25.61 7.72 -7.02
C ALA A 134 -25.48 6.71 -8.17
N LYS A 135 -25.80 7.14 -9.39
CA LYS A 135 -25.43 6.37 -10.59
C LYS A 135 -23.93 6.54 -10.83
N ALA A 136 -23.25 5.46 -11.24
CA ALA A 136 -21.81 5.48 -11.46
C ALA A 136 -21.41 6.52 -12.54
N ASP A 137 -22.26 6.70 -13.55
CA ASP A 137 -22.01 7.59 -14.69
C ASP A 137 -22.61 9.00 -14.49
N ALA A 138 -22.95 9.38 -13.25
CA ALA A 138 -23.56 10.66 -12.97
C ALA A 138 -22.58 11.85 -13.04
N TYR A 139 -21.28 11.59 -12.96
CA TYR A 139 -20.25 12.62 -12.84
C TYR A 139 -19.11 12.36 -13.84
N PRO A 140 -18.75 13.33 -14.69
CA PRO A 140 -17.73 13.14 -15.72
C PRO A 140 -16.30 13.07 -15.17
N ASN A 141 -16.05 13.66 -14.01
CA ASN A 141 -14.73 13.79 -13.38
C ASN A 141 -14.54 12.90 -12.13
N LEU A 142 -15.59 12.20 -11.67
CA LEU A 142 -15.52 11.30 -10.52
C LEU A 142 -15.66 9.84 -10.94
N THR A 143 -14.79 8.99 -10.42
CA THR A 143 -14.96 7.53 -10.48
C THR A 143 -15.23 7.02 -9.07
N VAL A 144 -16.47 6.57 -8.77
CA VAL A 144 -16.83 6.10 -7.43
C VAL A 144 -16.89 4.57 -7.38
N LYS A 145 -16.10 3.96 -6.49
CA LYS A 145 -16.02 2.50 -6.32
C LYS A 145 -16.14 2.10 -4.85
N LYS A 146 -16.66 0.89 -4.61
CA LYS A 146 -16.75 0.31 -3.26
C LYS A 146 -15.46 -0.40 -2.87
N ILE A 147 -14.93 -0.11 -1.68
CA ILE A 147 -13.65 -0.63 -1.20
C ILE A 147 -13.60 -2.18 -1.19
N PRO A 148 -14.51 -2.92 -0.53
CA PRO A 148 -14.33 -4.37 -0.41
C PRO A 148 -14.35 -5.06 -1.78
N LYS A 149 -15.28 -4.67 -2.66
CA LYS A 149 -15.39 -5.23 -4.01
C LYS A 149 -14.13 -4.99 -4.84
N GLN A 150 -13.53 -3.81 -4.70
CA GLN A 150 -12.35 -3.42 -5.46
C GLN A 150 -11.07 -4.09 -4.94
N ALA A 151 -10.93 -4.22 -3.63
CA ALA A 151 -9.79 -4.89 -3.01
C ALA A 151 -9.82 -6.42 -3.24
N LEU A 152 -11.00 -7.04 -3.24
CA LEU A 152 -11.15 -8.49 -3.41
C LEU A 152 -10.56 -9.05 -4.70
N SER A 153 -10.58 -8.30 -5.80
CA SER A 153 -10.04 -8.78 -7.09
C SER A 153 -8.53 -8.63 -7.23
N ARG A 154 -7.87 -7.93 -6.30
CA ARG A 154 -6.46 -7.55 -6.42
C ARG A 154 -5.51 -8.48 -5.66
N CYS A 155 -5.98 -9.11 -4.58
CA CYS A 155 -5.13 -9.87 -3.67
C CYS A 155 -5.86 -11.07 -3.06
N GLU A 156 -5.09 -12.00 -2.51
CA GLU A 156 -5.56 -12.99 -1.55
C GLU A 156 -5.71 -12.34 -0.17
N TRP A 157 -6.74 -12.73 0.59
CA TRP A 157 -7.09 -12.08 1.87
C TRP A 157 -7.27 -13.12 2.97
N GLY A 158 -7.00 -12.73 4.21
CA GLY A 158 -7.18 -13.59 5.38
C GLY A 158 -6.05 -14.59 5.64
N HIS A 159 -4.87 -14.38 5.06
CA HIS A 159 -3.65 -15.15 5.31
C HIS A 159 -2.65 -14.31 6.10
N ASP A 160 -2.61 -14.49 7.43
CA ASP A 160 -1.64 -13.82 8.32
C ASP A 160 -0.42 -14.73 8.66
N ASP A 161 -0.41 -15.95 8.14
CA ASP A 161 0.61 -16.98 8.37
C ASP A 161 1.72 -17.01 7.32
N TYR A 162 1.70 -16.07 6.37
CA TYR A 162 2.64 -15.95 5.25
C TYR A 162 2.66 -17.20 4.32
N SER A 163 1.61 -18.02 4.37
CA SER A 163 1.36 -19.15 3.47
C SER A 163 0.86 -18.68 2.11
N LEU A 164 1.63 -17.82 1.45
CA LEU A 164 1.26 -17.25 0.15
C LEU A 164 1.51 -18.25 -0.96
N GLN A 165 0.56 -18.37 -1.89
CA GLN A 165 0.80 -19.12 -3.12
C GLN A 165 1.82 -18.38 -3.98
N VAL A 166 3.04 -18.93 -4.09
CA VAL A 166 4.09 -18.36 -4.92
C VAL A 166 3.86 -18.81 -6.36
N GLU A 167 2.93 -18.15 -7.05
CA GLU A 167 2.69 -18.35 -8.48
C GLU A 167 3.41 -17.28 -9.32
N ASN A 168 3.66 -17.57 -10.60
CA ASN A 168 4.32 -16.65 -11.55
C ASN A 168 5.75 -16.22 -11.19
N LEU A 169 6.54 -17.09 -10.54
CA LEU A 169 7.98 -16.84 -10.45
C LEU A 169 8.56 -16.70 -11.86
N PRO A 170 9.38 -15.66 -12.12
CA PRO A 170 10.13 -15.60 -13.36
C PRO A 170 10.94 -16.89 -13.50
N LYS A 171 10.92 -17.50 -14.68
CA LYS A 171 11.72 -18.69 -14.95
C LYS A 171 13.17 -18.36 -14.59
N ALA A 172 13.79 -19.23 -13.78
CA ALA A 172 15.19 -19.11 -13.46
C ALA A 172 15.99 -18.97 -14.76
N LEU A 173 16.96 -18.06 -14.76
CA LEU A 173 17.90 -17.96 -15.88
C LEU A 173 18.58 -19.31 -16.05
N PRO A 174 18.79 -19.78 -17.29
CA PRO A 174 19.49 -21.04 -17.53
C PRO A 174 20.86 -21.01 -16.85
N GLU A 175 21.24 -22.12 -16.22
CA GLU A 175 22.55 -22.24 -15.59
C GLU A 175 23.64 -22.03 -16.66
N PRO A 176 24.66 -21.20 -16.39
CA PRO A 176 25.76 -21.01 -17.33
C PRO A 176 26.51 -22.33 -17.50
N GLY A 177 26.27 -23.03 -18.62
CA GLY A 177 27.00 -24.24 -19.01
C GLY A 177 26.18 -25.39 -19.60
N GLN A 178 24.85 -25.38 -19.57
CA GLN A 178 24.06 -26.44 -20.22
C GLN A 178 23.76 -26.11 -21.69
N GLN A 179 24.68 -26.50 -22.57
CA GLN A 179 24.34 -26.70 -23.98
C GLN A 179 23.47 -27.94 -24.10
N THR A 180 22.21 -27.78 -24.51
CA THR A 180 21.35 -28.89 -24.89
C THR A 180 21.93 -29.52 -26.15
N LEU A 181 22.51 -30.72 -26.02
CA LEU A 181 22.84 -31.56 -27.17
C LEU A 181 21.53 -32.14 -27.70
N GLU A 182 21.00 -31.53 -28.75
CA GLU A 182 20.02 -32.18 -29.61
C GLU A 182 20.74 -33.31 -30.37
N LEU A 183 20.51 -34.55 -29.93
CA LEU A 183 20.87 -35.74 -30.70
C LEU A 183 19.72 -36.00 -31.67
N GLU A 184 19.98 -35.79 -32.97
CA GLU A 184 19.13 -36.24 -34.09
C GLU A 184 18.93 -37.77 -34.10
#